data_AF-A0A2A9DM08-F1
#
_entry.id   AF-A0A2A9DM08-F1
#
_cell.length_a   1.000
_cell.length_b   1.000
_cell.length_c   1.000
_cell.angle_alpha   90.00
_cell.angle_beta   90.00
_cell.angle_gamma   90.00
#
_symmetry.space_group_name_H-M   'P 1'
#
loop_
_entity.id
_entity.type
_entity.pdbx_description
1 polymer ?
#
loop_
_entity_poly.entity_id
_entity_poly.type
_entity_poly.pdbx_seq_one_letter_code
_entity_poly.pdbx_strand_id
1 'polypeptide(L)'
;MGTQPLDLMDLALAFDAGEPQEITLKGKIISIKRRFTGAEVSTYMSFYEPSHLAQATDQRAWIIDQIKLLSDSPKKVIAEFVDEILQLSQVEVSRILVAIGKLAGLREGSGDFLPGPVGTTTLPNLPADSSNNTD
;
A
#
# COMPACT_ATOMS: atom_id res chain seq x y z
N MET A 1 -8.59 -24.26 22.55
CA MET A 1 -8.54 -23.48 21.30
C MET A 1 -7.11 -22.98 21.19
N GLY A 2 -6.36 -23.39 20.16
CA GLY A 2 -4.99 -22.90 19.98
C GLY A 2 -5.03 -21.43 19.56
N THR A 3 -4.31 -20.57 20.26
CA THR A 3 -4.05 -19.21 19.80
C THR A 3 -3.13 -19.30 18.59
N GLN A 4 -3.59 -18.84 17.43
CA GLN A 4 -2.67 -18.62 16.31
C GLN A 4 -1.69 -17.50 16.70
N PRO A 5 -0.40 -17.61 16.34
CA PRO A 5 0.57 -16.54 16.54
C PRO A 5 0.08 -15.26 15.87
N LEU A 6 0.28 -14.12 16.55
CA LEU A 6 -0.02 -12.81 15.99
C LEU A 6 1.03 -12.45 14.94
N ASP A 7 0.60 -12.03 13.74
CA ASP A 7 1.50 -11.49 12.72
C ASP A 7 1.80 -10.01 13.04
N LEU A 8 3.05 -9.72 13.38
CA LEU A 8 3.50 -8.38 13.75
C LEU A 8 3.51 -7.41 12.56
N MET A 9 3.74 -7.92 11.33
CA MET A 9 3.72 -7.07 10.13
C MET A 9 2.29 -6.62 9.85
N ASP A 10 1.33 -7.53 9.93
CA ASP A 10 -0.09 -7.17 9.78
C ASP A 10 -0.53 -6.24 10.92
N LEU A 11 -0.15 -6.52 12.17
CA LEU A 11 -0.47 -5.64 13.29
C LEU A 11 0.08 -4.22 13.09
N ALA A 12 1.30 -4.09 12.58
CA ALA A 12 1.98 -2.80 12.46
C ALA A 12 1.61 -2.02 11.19
N LEU A 13 1.36 -2.72 10.07
CA LEU A 13 1.30 -2.11 8.74
C LEU A 13 0.00 -2.38 7.99
N ALA A 14 -0.80 -3.40 8.34
CA ALA A 14 -2.04 -3.65 7.61
C ALA A 14 -2.97 -2.43 7.71
N PHE A 15 -3.66 -2.15 6.60
CA PHE A 15 -4.45 -0.93 6.48
C PHE A 15 -5.78 -1.22 5.80
N ASP A 16 -6.86 -0.70 6.38
CA ASP A 16 -8.21 -0.73 5.82
C ASP A 16 -8.73 0.72 5.72
N ALA A 17 -8.72 1.25 4.50
CA ALA A 17 -9.26 2.56 4.15
C ALA A 17 -10.71 2.48 3.62
N GLY A 18 -11.35 1.33 3.72
CA GLY A 18 -12.73 1.07 3.31
C GLY A 18 -12.87 0.42 1.93
N GLU A 19 -13.97 0.73 1.25
CA GLU A 19 -14.32 0.13 -0.05
C GLU A 19 -13.40 0.61 -1.18
N PRO A 20 -13.08 -0.26 -2.17
CA PRO A 20 -12.32 0.11 -3.36
C PRO A 20 -12.88 1.35 -4.06
N GLN A 21 -11.99 2.09 -4.75
CA GLN A 21 -12.34 3.30 -5.48
C GLN A 21 -11.96 3.22 -6.95
N GLU A 22 -12.91 3.52 -7.82
CA GLU A 22 -12.65 3.65 -9.25
C GLU A 22 -11.97 4.99 -9.56
N ILE A 23 -10.94 4.95 -10.40
CA ILE A 23 -10.26 6.13 -10.94
C ILE A 23 -10.24 6.08 -12.46
N THR A 24 -10.17 7.25 -13.09
CA THR A 24 -10.10 7.38 -14.54
C THR A 24 -8.89 8.20 -14.97
N LEU A 25 -8.20 7.76 -16.02
CA LEU A 25 -7.15 8.51 -16.70
C LEU A 25 -7.36 8.36 -18.20
N LYS A 26 -7.57 9.47 -18.91
CA LYS A 26 -7.78 9.50 -20.37
C LYS A 26 -8.82 8.46 -20.86
N GLY A 27 -9.88 8.23 -20.07
CA GLY A 27 -10.96 7.29 -20.40
C GLY A 27 -10.68 5.82 -20.05
N LYS A 28 -9.51 5.50 -19.50
CA LYS A 28 -9.22 4.18 -18.92
C LYS A 28 -9.59 4.19 -17.44
N ILE A 29 -10.38 3.20 -17.03
CA ILE A 29 -10.88 3.06 -15.65
C ILE A 29 -10.21 1.86 -15.00
N ILE A 30 -9.71 2.04 -13.77
CA ILE A 30 -9.27 0.95 -12.90
C ILE A 30 -9.87 1.14 -11.51
N SER A 31 -10.05 0.04 -10.80
CA SER A 31 -10.39 0.00 -9.38
C SER A 31 -9.12 -0.04 -8.53
N ILE A 32 -9.05 0.80 -7.51
CA ILE A 32 -7.97 0.88 -6.53
C ILE A 32 -8.42 0.19 -5.25
N LYS A 33 -7.67 -0.83 -4.83
CA LYS A 33 -7.86 -1.50 -3.55
C LYS A 33 -7.55 -0.55 -2.40
N ARG A 34 -8.25 -0.76 -1.30
CA ARG A 34 -8.13 0.05 -0.08
C ARG A 34 -7.99 -0.79 1.18
N ARG A 35 -7.75 -2.10 1.01
CA ARG A 35 -7.45 -3.06 2.06
C ARG A 35 -6.14 -3.76 1.71
N PHE A 36 -5.18 -3.69 2.61
CA PHE A 36 -3.83 -4.23 2.41
C PHE A 36 -3.36 -4.96 3.65
N THR A 37 -2.72 -6.11 3.44
CA THR A 37 -1.91 -6.81 4.44
C THR A 37 -0.63 -6.02 4.73
N GLY A 38 0.00 -6.28 5.87
CA GLY A 38 1.27 -5.65 6.23
C GLY A 38 2.39 -5.99 5.24
N ALA A 39 2.36 -7.19 4.65
CA ALA A 39 3.29 -7.58 3.58
C ALA A 39 3.08 -6.76 2.29
N GLU A 40 1.83 -6.48 1.90
CA GLU A 40 1.54 -5.62 0.75
C GLU A 40 1.97 -4.18 1.01
N VAL A 41 1.74 -3.64 2.21
CA VAL A 41 2.19 -2.29 2.58
C VAL A 41 3.71 -2.20 2.59
N SER A 42 4.40 -3.19 3.15
CA SER A 42 5.86 -3.28 3.11
C SER A 42 6.39 -3.32 1.67
N THR A 43 5.74 -4.09 0.79
CA THR A 43 6.07 -4.13 -0.64
C THR A 43 5.88 -2.77 -1.29
N TYR A 44 4.77 -2.07 -1.00
CA TYR A 44 4.51 -0.73 -1.53
C TYR A 44 5.58 0.28 -1.10
N MET A 45 6.00 0.24 0.18
CA MET A 45 7.06 1.11 0.71
C MET A 45 8.40 0.87 0.01
N SER A 46 8.72 -0.40 -0.30
CA SER A 46 9.99 -0.78 -0.92
C SER A 46 10.22 -0.12 -2.29
N PHE A 47 9.16 0.22 -3.04
CA PHE A 47 9.27 0.91 -4.33
C PHE A 47 9.92 2.30 -4.24
N TYR A 48 9.95 2.88 -3.04
CA TYR A 48 10.50 4.22 -2.78
C TYR A 48 11.83 4.18 -2.02
N GLU A 49 12.35 2.99 -1.74
CA GLU A 49 13.69 2.84 -1.19
C GLU A 49 14.74 3.22 -2.24
N PRO A 50 15.84 3.91 -1.85
CA PRO A 50 16.90 4.29 -2.79
C PRO A 50 17.50 3.10 -3.56
N SER A 51 17.59 1.94 -2.90
CA SER A 51 18.06 0.67 -3.49
C SER A 51 17.16 0.18 -4.62
N HIS A 52 15.84 0.34 -4.48
CA HIS A 52 14.85 -0.09 -5.46
C HIS A 52 14.79 0.88 -6.64
N LEU A 53 14.84 2.18 -6.37
CA LEU A 53 14.89 3.22 -7.39
C LEU A 53 16.16 3.13 -8.24
N ALA A 54 17.30 2.76 -7.64
CA ALA A 54 18.54 2.54 -8.36
C ALA A 54 18.53 1.27 -9.26
N GLN A 55 17.67 0.28 -8.94
CA GLN A 55 17.54 -0.96 -9.70
C GLN A 55 16.43 -0.93 -10.75
N ALA A 56 15.52 0.05 -10.69
CA ALA A 56 14.46 0.27 -11.65
C ALA A 56 15.04 0.72 -13.00
N THR A 57 15.58 -0.23 -13.76
CA THR A 57 16.13 -0.01 -15.11
C THR A 57 15.02 0.10 -16.16
N ASP A 58 13.82 -0.41 -15.86
CA ASP A 58 12.62 -0.30 -16.68
C ASP A 58 11.51 0.45 -15.91
N GLN A 59 11.31 1.72 -16.27
CA GLN A 59 10.28 2.57 -15.70
C GLN A 59 8.87 1.99 -15.91
N ARG A 60 8.60 1.35 -17.05
CA ARG A 60 7.28 0.77 -17.35
C ARG A 60 7.00 -0.40 -16.43
N ALA A 61 7.95 -1.31 -16.27
CA ALA A 61 7.80 -2.44 -15.35
C ALA A 61 7.57 -1.96 -13.91
N TRP A 62 8.34 -0.96 -13.46
CA TRP A 62 8.21 -0.37 -12.12
C TRP A 62 6.83 0.27 -11.88
N ILE A 63 6.27 0.98 -12.86
CA ILE A 63 4.90 1.54 -12.75
C ILE A 63 3.86 0.42 -12.76
N ILE A 64 4.02 -0.57 -13.64
CA ILE A 64 3.10 -1.72 -13.71
C ILE A 64 3.03 -2.44 -12.37
N ASP A 65 4.16 -2.69 -11.71
CA ASP A 65 4.17 -3.46 -10.47
C ASP A 65 3.57 -2.68 -9.29
N GLN A 66 3.75 -1.36 -9.25
CA GLN A 66 3.02 -0.49 -8.34
C GLN A 66 1.50 -0.54 -8.58
N ILE A 67 1.05 -0.35 -9.82
CA ILE A 67 -0.40 -0.33 -10.12
C ILE A 67 -1.03 -1.71 -9.90
N LYS A 68 -0.32 -2.80 -10.22
CA LYS A 68 -0.77 -4.17 -9.89
C LYS A 68 -0.94 -4.39 -8.40
N LEU A 69 -0.04 -3.85 -7.58
CA LEU A 69 -0.17 -3.97 -6.12
C LEU A 69 -1.41 -3.22 -5.62
N LEU A 70 -1.66 -2.03 -6.17
CA LEU A 70 -2.71 -1.12 -5.72
C LEU A 70 -4.09 -1.41 -6.33
N SER A 71 -4.19 -2.25 -7.36
CA SER A 71 -5.43 -2.48 -8.12
C SER A 71 -5.87 -3.94 -8.10
N ASP A 72 -7.18 -4.17 -8.06
CA ASP A 72 -7.84 -5.47 -8.26
C ASP A 72 -8.36 -5.65 -9.70
N SER A 73 -8.06 -4.70 -10.59
CA SER A 73 -8.50 -4.74 -11.98
C SER A 73 -7.77 -5.83 -12.78
N PRO A 74 -8.35 -6.32 -13.89
CA PRO A 74 -7.70 -7.32 -14.72
C PRO A 74 -6.35 -6.83 -15.26
N LYS A 75 -5.35 -7.73 -15.33
CA LYS A 75 -3.97 -7.41 -15.77
C LYS A 75 -3.90 -6.64 -17.10
N LYS A 76 -4.79 -6.95 -18.04
CA LYS A 76 -4.88 -6.25 -19.33
C LYS A 76 -5.30 -4.79 -19.17
N VAL A 77 -6.30 -4.53 -18.33
CA VAL A 77 -6.80 -3.17 -18.06
C VAL A 77 -5.72 -2.35 -17.35
N ILE A 78 -5.00 -2.96 -16.40
CA ILE A 78 -3.85 -2.33 -15.73
C ILE A 78 -2.77 -1.96 -16.75
N ALA A 79 -2.40 -2.87 -17.65
CA ALA A 79 -1.38 -2.59 -18.67
C ALA A 79 -1.78 -1.40 -19.57
N GLU A 80 -3.03 -1.37 -20.04
CA GLU A 80 -3.55 -0.26 -20.84
C GLU A 80 -3.57 1.07 -20.05
N PHE A 81 -3.95 1.04 -18.77
CA PHE A 81 -3.92 2.22 -17.91
C PHE A 81 -2.49 2.74 -17.71
N VAL A 82 -1.51 1.85 -17.54
CA VAL A 82 -0.10 2.23 -17.39
C VAL A 82 0.47 2.80 -18.69
N ASP A 83 0.06 2.30 -19.84
CA ASP A 83 0.45 2.89 -21.12
C ASP A 83 -0.03 4.36 -21.24
N GLU A 84 -1.19 4.71 -20.65
CA GLU A 84 -1.64 6.11 -20.56
C GLU A 84 -0.81 6.96 -19.61
N ILE A 85 -0.36 6.39 -18.47
CA ILE A 85 0.55 7.07 -17.53
C ILE A 85 1.88 7.39 -18.22
N LEU A 86 2.42 6.44 -19.00
CA LEU A 86 3.73 6.59 -19.66
C LEU A 86 3.76 7.62 -20.79
N GLN A 87 2.60 8.07 -21.27
CA GLN A 87 2.50 9.17 -22.22
C GLN A 87 2.62 10.56 -21.56
N LEU A 88 2.66 10.63 -20.22
CA LEU A 88 2.72 11.88 -19.47
C LEU A 88 4.17 12.28 -19.19
N SER A 89 4.37 13.54 -18.79
CA SER A 89 5.68 13.98 -18.30
C SER A 89 6.04 13.28 -16.99
N GLN A 90 7.33 13.14 -16.70
CA GLN A 90 7.81 12.50 -15.47
C GLN A 90 7.24 13.16 -14.19
N VAL A 91 7.03 14.48 -14.23
CA VAL A 91 6.42 15.23 -13.11
C VAL A 91 4.96 14.84 -12.92
N GLU A 92 4.20 14.68 -13.99
CA GLU A 92 2.80 14.22 -13.94
C GLU A 92 2.71 12.77 -13.47
N VAL A 93 3.58 11.88 -13.98
CA VAL A 93 3.66 10.49 -13.54
C VAL A 93 3.87 10.42 -12.03
N SER A 94 4.86 11.14 -11.50
CA SER A 94 5.14 11.18 -10.06
C SER A 94 3.93 11.65 -9.26
N ARG A 95 3.27 12.73 -9.69
CA ARG A 95 2.07 13.26 -9.01
C ARG A 95 0.90 12.28 -9.05
N ILE A 96 0.70 11.58 -10.15
CA ILE A 96 -0.36 10.56 -10.29
C ILE A 96 -0.09 9.37 -9.37
N LEU A 97 1.13 8.83 -9.34
CA LEU A 97 1.46 7.70 -8.45
C LEU A 97 1.28 8.07 -6.97
N VAL A 98 1.67 9.29 -6.58
CA VAL A 98 1.40 9.82 -5.24
C VAL A 98 -0.10 9.94 -4.97
N ALA A 99 -0.89 10.46 -5.92
CA ALA A 99 -2.33 10.58 -5.78
C ALA A 99 -3.02 9.21 -5.64
N ILE A 100 -2.60 8.21 -6.41
CA ILE A 100 -3.10 6.84 -6.31
C ILE A 100 -2.76 6.25 -4.92
N GLY A 101 -1.54 6.47 -4.42
CA GLY A 101 -1.17 6.06 -3.06
C GLY A 101 -2.02 6.71 -1.96
N LYS A 102 -2.40 7.98 -2.13
CA LYS A 102 -3.33 8.68 -1.21
C LYS A 102 -4.73 8.09 -1.27
N LEU A 103 -5.25 7.83 -2.47
CA LEU A 103 -6.57 7.20 -2.66
C LEU A 103 -6.61 5.79 -2.08
N ALA A 104 -5.54 5.01 -2.26
CA ALA A 104 -5.35 3.72 -1.63
C ALA A 104 -5.33 3.78 -0.09
N GLY A 105 -5.15 4.97 0.49
CA GLY A 105 -5.01 5.16 1.94
C GLY A 105 -3.64 4.74 2.45
N LEU A 106 -2.60 4.76 1.62
CA LEU A 106 -1.22 4.43 2.02
C LEU A 106 -0.34 5.68 2.19
N ARG A 107 -0.86 6.86 1.83
CA ARG A 107 -0.17 8.15 1.97
C ARG A 107 -1.08 9.23 2.55
N GLU A 108 -0.49 10.13 3.33
CA GLU A 108 -1.13 11.33 3.86
C GLU A 108 -1.21 12.48 2.84
N GLY A 109 -1.91 13.56 3.20
CA GLY A 109 -2.06 14.75 2.38
C GLY A 109 -0.73 15.39 1.96
N SER A 110 0.31 15.33 2.80
CA SER A 110 1.69 15.77 2.50
C SER A 110 2.39 14.87 1.46
N GLY A 111 1.93 13.63 1.30
CA GLY A 111 2.59 12.60 0.48
C GLY A 111 3.45 11.63 1.30
N ASP A 112 3.60 11.83 2.60
CA ASP A 112 4.27 10.87 3.49
C ASP A 112 3.46 9.58 3.63
N PHE A 113 4.11 8.48 4.02
CA PHE A 113 3.38 7.24 4.33
C PHE A 113 2.54 7.43 5.59
N LEU A 114 1.33 6.89 5.60
CA LEU A 114 0.49 6.90 6.80
C LEU A 114 1.21 6.12 7.92
N PRO A 115 1.25 6.64 9.16
CA PRO A 115 1.60 5.80 10.31
C PRO A 115 0.58 4.66 10.32
N GLY A 116 1.03 3.45 10.64
CA GLY A 116 0.18 2.26 10.73
C GLY A 116 -1.14 2.51 11.50
N PRO A 117 -2.10 1.59 11.39
CA PRO A 117 -3.53 1.81 11.62
C PRO A 117 -3.88 2.93 12.63
N VAL A 118 -4.28 4.09 12.13
CA VAL A 118 -4.84 5.19 12.95
C VAL A 118 -6.31 4.88 13.26
N GLY A 119 -6.54 4.12 14.33
CA GLY A 119 -7.85 4.07 15.00
C GLY A 119 -8.30 2.71 15.53
N THR A 120 -8.30 2.58 16.87
CA THR A 120 -9.03 1.60 17.71
C THR A 120 -8.48 0.19 17.94
N THR A 121 -7.28 -0.17 17.48
CA THR A 121 -6.64 -1.39 17.99
C THR A 121 -6.24 -1.17 19.44
N THR A 122 -7.15 -1.49 20.37
CA THR A 122 -6.75 -1.92 21.70
C THR A 122 -5.77 -3.06 21.46
N LEU A 123 -4.50 -2.85 21.81
CA LEU A 123 -3.54 -3.95 21.89
C LEU A 123 -4.26 -5.10 22.63
N PRO A 124 -4.27 -6.33 22.08
CA PRO A 124 -4.81 -7.45 22.83
C PRO A 124 -4.13 -7.45 24.19
N ASN A 125 -4.92 -7.49 25.27
CA ASN A 125 -4.40 -7.51 26.64
C ASN A 125 -3.28 -8.55 26.70
N LEU A 126 -2.03 -8.08 26.70
CA LEU A 126 -0.89 -8.91 27.05
C LEU A 126 -1.23 -9.42 28.45
N PRO A 127 -1.21 -10.74 28.70
CA PRO A 127 -1.41 -11.24 30.05
C PRO A 127 -0.42 -10.49 30.93
N ALA A 128 -0.95 -9.77 31.93
CA ALA A 128 -0.13 -9.10 32.91
C ALA A 128 0.86 -10.13 33.42
N ASP A 129 2.14 -9.80 33.38
CA ASP A 129 3.20 -10.64 33.91
C ASP A 129 2.92 -10.82 35.40
N SER A 130 2.19 -11.88 35.74
CA SER A 130 1.97 -12.32 37.10
C SER A 130 3.18 -13.15 37.52
N SER A 131 4.37 -12.55 37.44
CA SER A 131 5.53 -12.96 38.21
C SER A 131 5.65 -12.07 39.44
N ASN A 132 4.57 -12.05 40.22
CA ASN A 132 4.66 -11.75 41.63
C ASN A 132 4.98 -13.09 42.32
N ASN A 133 6.26 -13.37 42.56
CA ASN A 133 6.62 -14.31 43.61
C ASN A 133 7.75 -13.69 44.43
N THR A 134 7.31 -13.07 45.52
CA THR A 134 8.08 -12.82 46.72
C THR A 134 8.41 -14.18 47.33
N ASP A 135 9.69 -14.47 47.52
CA ASP A 135 10.30 -14.95 48.77
C ASP A 135 11.83 -14.90 48.64
#